data_AF-A0A537ZTC8-F1
#
_entry.id   AF-A0A537ZTC8-F1
#
_cell.length_a   1.000
_cell.length_b   1.000
_cell.length_c   1.000
_cell.angle_alpha   90.00
_cell.angle_beta   90.00
_cell.angle_gamma   90.00
#
_symmetry.space_group_name_H-M   'P 1'
#
loop_
_entity.id
_entity.type
_entity.pdbx_description
1 polymer ?
#
loop_
_entity_poly.entity_id
_entity_poly.type
_entity_poly.pdbx_seq_one_letter_code
_entity_poly.pdbx_strand_id
1 'polypeptide(L)'
;MDGHRLRVVHGRVHRARWPARRHHRAQADRRDRDRAVRGRLDGLWSEPDTGVAETWLIVCRVLQGIGGALLIPSTTVLVLNSFPPAERGKGLAVFFIVAGLFTAVGPIAGSYLTQYWTWRAIFWINVPVALISLTEFAFIDLKDVKHPARIDWGGAALLVAGMGLTVLGLQESDAWGWGSVATIGSIVLGLVILGLFVA
;
A
#
# COMPACT_ATOMS: atom_id res chain seq x y z
N MET A 1 -0.06 -47.88 -63.72
CA MET A 1 -1.11 -48.86 -63.40
C MET A 1 -0.78 -49.39 -62.03
N ASP A 2 -1.57 -49.06 -61.00
CA ASP A 2 -1.97 -49.97 -59.93
C ASP A 2 -2.70 -49.22 -58.81
N GLY A 3 -4.00 -49.51 -58.71
CA GLY A 3 -4.92 -48.94 -57.75
C GLY A 3 -5.02 -49.81 -56.50
N HIS A 4 -4.49 -49.32 -55.38
CA HIS A 4 -4.73 -49.91 -54.07
C HIS A 4 -6.08 -49.44 -53.52
N ARG A 5 -7.09 -50.33 -53.59
CA ARG A 5 -8.39 -50.17 -52.93
C ARG A 5 -8.25 -50.42 -51.43
N LEU A 6 -8.46 -49.40 -50.60
CA LEU A 6 -8.62 -49.54 -49.15
C LEU A 6 -10.07 -49.93 -48.83
N ARG A 7 -10.23 -51.09 -48.18
CA ARG A 7 -11.51 -51.67 -47.77
C ARG A 7 -11.89 -51.10 -46.40
N VAL A 8 -12.86 -50.20 -46.35
CA VAL A 8 -13.37 -49.61 -45.11
C VAL A 8 -14.26 -50.63 -44.39
N VAL A 9 -13.81 -51.15 -43.25
CA VAL A 9 -14.58 -52.04 -42.39
C VAL A 9 -15.48 -51.20 -41.48
N HIS A 10 -16.79 -51.23 -41.74
CA HIS A 10 -17.79 -50.64 -40.85
C HIS A 10 -17.94 -51.47 -39.57
N GLY A 11 -17.21 -51.09 -38.52
CA GLY A 11 -17.45 -51.55 -37.16
C GLY A 11 -18.72 -50.94 -36.58
N ARG A 12 -19.75 -51.77 -36.36
CA ARG A 12 -20.98 -51.40 -35.66
C ARG A 12 -20.67 -50.95 -34.23
N VAL A 13 -20.85 -49.67 -33.96
CA VAL A 13 -20.75 -49.10 -32.60
C VAL A 13 -21.98 -49.55 -31.81
N HIS A 14 -21.83 -50.60 -31.00
CA HIS A 14 -22.81 -50.97 -29.98
C HIS A 14 -22.90 -49.82 -28.96
N ARG A 15 -23.98 -49.02 -29.04
CA ARG A 15 -24.31 -48.03 -28.01
C ARG A 15 -24.67 -48.76 -26.72
N ALA A 16 -23.71 -48.90 -25.82
CA ALA A 16 -23.96 -49.29 -24.45
C ALA A 16 -24.94 -48.29 -23.81
N ARG A 17 -26.15 -48.75 -23.48
CA ARG A 17 -27.13 -48.00 -22.70
C ARG A 17 -26.59 -47.85 -21.29
N TRP A 18 -25.99 -46.69 -21.00
CA TRP A 18 -25.56 -46.34 -19.66
C TRP A 18 -26.78 -46.09 -18.75
N PRO A 19 -26.85 -46.73 -17.56
CA PRO A 19 -27.94 -46.48 -16.63
C PRO A 19 -27.81 -45.06 -16.03
N ALA A 20 -28.81 -44.22 -16.27
CA ALA A 20 -28.86 -42.80 -15.89
C ALA A 20 -28.64 -42.51 -14.38
N ARG A 21 -28.70 -43.53 -13.51
CA ARG A 21 -28.46 -43.41 -12.07
C ARG A 21 -26.99 -43.18 -11.68
N ARG A 22 -26.02 -43.37 -12.58
CA ARG A 22 -24.59 -43.16 -12.27
C ARG A 22 -24.17 -41.69 -12.23
N HIS A 23 -24.88 -40.80 -12.95
CA HIS A 23 -24.49 -39.40 -13.06
C HIS A 23 -24.66 -38.63 -11.73
N HIS A 24 -25.72 -38.90 -10.97
CA HIS A 24 -25.94 -38.24 -9.67
C HIS A 24 -24.92 -38.65 -8.61
N ARG A 25 -24.54 -39.94 -8.55
CA ARG A 25 -23.50 -40.41 -7.60
C ARG A 25 -22.11 -39.89 -7.99
N ALA A 26 -21.81 -39.80 -9.28
CA ALA A 26 -20.54 -39.26 -9.76
C ALA A 26 -20.41 -37.75 -9.53
N GLN A 27 -21.50 -36.99 -9.56
CA GLN A 27 -21.49 -35.55 -9.25
C GLN A 27 -21.33 -35.28 -7.74
N ALA A 28 -21.95 -36.09 -6.89
CA ALA A 28 -21.77 -36.00 -5.44
C ALA A 28 -20.30 -36.25 -5.03
N ASP A 29 -19.69 -37.31 -5.56
CA ASP A 29 -18.28 -37.65 -5.31
C ASP A 29 -17.30 -36.54 -5.74
N ARG A 30 -17.57 -35.87 -6.88
CA ARG A 30 -16.75 -34.73 -7.32
C ARG A 30 -16.83 -33.56 -6.34
N ARG A 31 -18.04 -33.23 -5.88
CA ARG A 31 -18.26 -32.13 -4.94
C ARG A 31 -17.56 -32.36 -3.60
N ASP A 32 -17.56 -33.60 -3.11
CA ASP A 32 -16.91 -33.95 -1.84
C ASP A 32 -15.39 -33.96 -1.97
N ARG A 33 -14.85 -34.42 -3.10
CA ARG A 33 -13.40 -34.29 -3.37
C ARG A 33 -12.96 -32.84 -3.50
N ASP A 34 -13.75 -32.00 -4.18
CA ASP A 34 -13.44 -30.58 -4.30
C ASP A 34 -13.47 -29.86 -2.95
N ARG A 35 -14.40 -30.25 -2.04
CA ARG A 35 -14.45 -29.73 -0.66
C ARG A 35 -13.28 -30.22 0.18
N ALA A 36 -12.91 -31.48 0.07
CA ALA A 36 -11.78 -32.05 0.81
C ALA A 36 -10.44 -31.46 0.35
N VAL A 37 -10.29 -31.22 -0.96
CA VAL A 37 -9.13 -30.52 -1.52
C VAL A 37 -9.12 -29.08 -1.04
N ARG A 38 -10.24 -28.36 -1.11
CA ARG A 38 -10.33 -26.97 -0.65
C ARG A 38 -9.98 -26.84 0.84
N GLY A 39 -10.59 -27.66 1.71
CA GLY A 39 -10.26 -27.65 3.14
C GLY A 39 -8.80 -28.04 3.46
N ARG A 40 -8.18 -28.91 2.65
CA ARG A 40 -6.75 -29.23 2.77
C ARG A 40 -5.86 -28.07 2.29
N LEU A 41 -6.26 -27.38 1.23
CA LEU A 41 -5.59 -26.18 0.75
C LEU A 41 -5.72 -25.04 1.76
N ASP A 42 -6.90 -24.84 2.34
CA ASP A 42 -7.18 -23.83 3.35
C ASP A 42 -6.28 -24.00 4.60
N GLY A 43 -5.99 -25.25 5.00
CA GLY A 43 -5.02 -25.57 6.05
C GLY A 43 -3.55 -25.61 5.63
N LEU A 44 -3.27 -25.54 4.32
CA LEU A 44 -1.90 -25.41 3.76
C LEU A 44 -1.48 -23.94 3.63
N TRP A 45 -2.45 -23.04 3.42
CA TRP A 45 -2.27 -21.59 3.35
C TRP A 45 -2.47 -20.88 4.69
N SER A 46 -2.71 -21.62 5.79
CA SER A 46 -2.64 -21.03 7.12
C SER A 46 -1.17 -20.73 7.43
N GLU A 47 -0.68 -19.60 6.95
CA GLU A 47 0.63 -19.07 7.32
C GLU A 47 0.70 -18.95 8.85
N PRO A 48 1.82 -19.31 9.50
CA PRO A 48 1.99 -19.08 10.92
C PRO A 48 1.82 -17.58 11.21
N ASP A 49 0.87 -17.24 12.09
CA ASP A 49 0.59 -15.87 12.52
C ASP A 49 1.85 -15.22 13.11
N THR A 50 2.64 -14.56 12.26
CA THR A 50 3.77 -13.73 12.68
C THR A 50 3.26 -12.35 13.06
N GLY A 51 2.24 -12.28 13.92
CA GLY A 51 1.62 -11.03 14.36
C GLY A 51 2.61 -10.05 15.01
N VAL A 52 3.71 -10.57 15.57
CA VAL A 52 4.84 -9.75 16.06
C VAL A 52 5.58 -9.00 14.95
N ALA A 53 5.79 -9.63 13.79
CA ALA A 53 6.46 -8.98 12.65
C ALA A 53 5.57 -7.90 12.03
N GLU A 54 4.27 -8.19 11.90
CA GLU A 54 3.28 -7.23 11.41
C GLU A 54 3.17 -6.01 12.34
N THR A 55 3.00 -6.24 13.65
CA THR A 55 2.92 -5.17 14.64
C THR A 55 4.18 -4.30 14.62
N TRP A 56 5.36 -4.91 14.50
CA TRP A 56 6.62 -4.19 14.40
C TRP A 56 6.68 -3.29 13.16
N LEU A 57 6.26 -3.78 12.00
CA LEU A 57 6.21 -2.99 10.77
C LEU A 57 5.24 -1.81 10.89
N ILE A 58 4.08 -2.01 11.51
CA ILE A 58 3.09 -0.94 11.75
C ILE A 58 3.69 0.14 12.65
N VAL A 59 4.29 -0.24 13.79
CA VAL A 59 4.91 0.71 14.73
C VAL A 59 6.02 1.50 14.04
N CYS A 60 6.90 0.83 13.30
CA CYS A 60 7.93 1.50 12.51
C CYS A 60 7.34 2.47 11.48
N ARG A 61 6.19 2.15 10.87
CA ARG A 61 5.53 3.06 9.94
C ARG A 61 4.88 4.25 10.61
N VAL A 62 4.28 4.08 11.77
CA VAL A 62 3.77 5.20 12.58
C VAL A 62 4.93 6.14 12.93
N LEU A 63 6.05 5.61 13.40
CA LEU A 63 7.24 6.39 13.73
C LEU A 63 7.80 7.15 12.51
N GLN A 64 7.89 6.50 11.35
CA GLN A 64 8.32 7.16 10.11
C GLN A 64 7.32 8.24 9.66
N GLY A 65 6.01 8.00 9.83
CA GLY A 65 4.97 8.97 9.52
C GLY A 65 5.09 10.21 10.39
N ILE A 66 5.30 10.05 11.69
CA ILE A 66 5.54 11.16 12.63
C ILE A 66 6.81 11.94 12.23
N GLY A 67 7.90 11.23 11.94
CA GLY A 67 9.15 11.86 11.47
C GLY A 67 8.94 12.67 10.19
N GLY A 68 8.27 12.08 9.19
CA GLY A 68 7.96 12.77 7.94
C GLY A 68 7.05 13.99 8.12
N ALA A 69 6.04 13.89 8.98
CA ALA A 69 5.11 14.98 9.28
C ALA A 69 5.81 16.19 9.94
N LEU A 70 6.84 15.94 10.77
CA LEU A 70 7.64 17.01 11.38
C LEU A 70 8.70 17.55 10.41
N LEU A 71 9.32 16.67 9.62
CA LEU A 71 10.43 17.05 8.73
C LEU A 71 9.97 17.94 7.57
N ILE A 72 8.91 17.58 6.85
CA ILE A 72 8.47 18.30 5.65
C ILE A 72 8.24 19.81 5.90
N PRO A 73 7.43 20.23 6.89
CA PRO A 73 7.21 21.66 7.14
C PRO A 73 8.49 22.34 7.66
N SER A 74 9.26 21.66 8.50
CA SER A 74 10.51 22.20 9.05
C SER A 74 11.55 22.46 7.95
N THR A 75 11.74 21.51 7.03
CA THR A 75 12.65 21.66 5.88
C THR A 75 12.17 22.77 4.95
N THR A 76 10.86 22.89 4.74
CA THR A 76 10.28 23.96 3.89
C THR A 76 10.59 25.34 4.48
N VAL A 77 10.42 25.52 5.79
CA VAL A 77 10.76 26.77 6.50
C VAL A 77 12.26 27.05 6.45
N LEU A 78 13.09 26.01 6.61
CA LEU A 78 14.54 26.13 6.51
C LEU A 78 14.96 26.67 5.14
N VAL A 79 14.43 26.08 4.06
CA VAL A 79 14.66 26.57 2.68
C VAL A 79 14.24 28.03 2.54
N LEU A 80 13.06 28.40 3.06
CA LEU A 80 12.57 29.78 2.99
C LEU A 80 13.46 30.78 3.73
N ASN A 81 14.08 30.36 4.83
CA ASN A 81 15.00 31.18 5.63
C ASN A 81 16.42 31.23 5.05
N SER A 82 16.82 30.23 4.26
CA SER A 82 18.13 30.20 3.59
C SER A 82 18.22 31.12 2.37
N PHE A 83 17.09 31.48 1.75
CA PHE A 83 17.06 32.34 0.56
C PHE A 83 16.50 33.75 0.86
N PRO A 84 17.01 34.80 0.18
CA PRO A 84 16.42 36.13 0.27
C PRO A 84 14.97 36.13 -0.27
N PRO A 85 14.09 37.04 0.21
CA PRO A 85 12.66 37.01 -0.10
C PRO A 85 12.31 36.93 -1.59
N ALA A 86 13.08 37.58 -2.46
CA ALA A 86 12.89 37.57 -3.91
C ALA A 86 13.19 36.22 -4.58
N GLU A 87 14.01 35.37 -3.95
CA GLU A 87 14.47 34.09 -4.52
C GLU A 87 13.84 32.86 -3.88
N ARG A 88 13.05 33.04 -2.81
CA ARG A 88 12.35 31.95 -2.10
C ARG A 88 11.53 31.05 -3.03
N GLY A 89 10.86 31.64 -4.02
CA GLY A 89 10.09 30.89 -5.01
C GLY A 89 10.96 29.94 -5.86
N LYS A 90 12.16 30.38 -6.24
CA LYS A 90 13.13 29.55 -6.97
C LYS A 90 13.69 28.43 -6.08
N GLY A 91 13.99 28.75 -4.81
CA GLY A 91 14.43 27.76 -3.82
C GLY A 91 13.39 26.66 -3.59
N LEU A 92 12.12 27.04 -3.38
CA LEU A 92 11.02 26.08 -3.26
C LEU A 92 10.79 25.28 -4.54
N ALA A 93 10.90 25.91 -5.71
CA ALA A 93 10.74 25.21 -6.99
C ALA A 93 11.78 24.09 -7.14
N VAL A 94 13.05 24.37 -6.86
CA VAL A 94 14.11 23.34 -6.89
C VAL A 94 13.82 22.24 -5.86
N PHE A 95 13.43 22.61 -4.64
CA PHE A 95 13.08 21.65 -3.60
C PHE A 95 11.98 20.67 -4.04
N PHE A 96 10.87 21.18 -4.59
CA PHE A 96 9.76 20.35 -5.04
C PHE A 96 10.06 19.58 -6.34
N ILE A 97 10.90 20.10 -7.24
CA ILE A 97 11.37 19.36 -8.42
C ILE A 97 12.15 18.11 -7.99
N VAL A 98 13.09 18.28 -7.06
CA VAL A 98 13.89 17.16 -6.54
C VAL A 98 12.99 16.16 -5.80
N ALA A 99 12.08 16.64 -4.93
CA ALA A 99 11.12 15.78 -4.24
C ALA A 99 10.21 15.00 -5.20
N GLY A 100 9.73 15.65 -6.26
CA GLY A 100 8.94 15.02 -7.31
C GLY A 100 9.71 13.94 -8.08
N LEU A 101 10.99 14.19 -8.39
CA LEU A 101 11.85 13.21 -9.04
C LEU A 101 12.02 11.95 -8.17
N PHE A 102 12.29 12.10 -6.87
CA PHE A 102 12.35 10.97 -5.95
C PHE A 102 11.01 10.23 -5.83
N THR A 103 9.89 10.96 -5.84
CA THR A 103 8.55 10.37 -5.81
C THR A 103 8.28 9.51 -7.06
N ALA A 104 8.73 9.95 -8.23
CA ALA A 104 8.61 9.18 -9.47
C ALA A 104 9.56 7.97 -9.52
N VAL A 105 10.77 8.11 -9.00
CA VAL A 105 11.78 7.03 -8.97
C VAL A 105 11.39 5.93 -7.97
N GLY A 106 10.71 6.26 -6.87
CA GLY A 106 10.34 5.32 -5.81
C GLY A 106 9.63 4.05 -6.32
N PRO A 107 8.51 4.15 -7.06
CA PRO A 107 7.82 2.98 -7.61
C PRO A 107 8.66 2.20 -8.61
N ILE A 108 9.49 2.87 -9.42
CA ILE A 108 10.35 2.21 -10.41
C ILE A 108 11.42 1.37 -9.70
N ALA A 109 12.15 1.98 -8.77
CA ALA A 109 13.16 1.27 -7.98
C ALA A 109 12.54 0.14 -7.13
N GLY A 110 11.41 0.42 -6.47
CA GLY A 110 10.69 -0.57 -5.67
C GLY A 110 10.19 -1.75 -6.51
N SER A 111 9.59 -1.48 -7.68
CA SER A 111 9.11 -2.53 -8.58
C SER A 111 10.25 -3.42 -9.07
N TYR A 112 11.38 -2.84 -9.48
CA TYR A 112 12.56 -3.60 -9.89
C TYR A 112 13.12 -4.46 -8.75
N LEU A 113 13.27 -3.90 -7.54
CA LEU A 113 13.80 -4.64 -6.39
C LEU A 113 12.95 -5.86 -6.00
N THR A 114 11.63 -5.73 -6.08
CA THR A 114 10.71 -6.83 -5.74
C THR A 114 10.76 -7.97 -6.75
N GLN A 115 11.14 -7.71 -8.00
CA GLN A 115 11.22 -8.72 -9.06
C GLN A 115 12.49 -9.58 -8.97
N TYR A 116 13.64 -8.99 -8.57
CA TYR A 116 14.94 -9.67 -8.66
C TYR A 116 15.52 -10.16 -7.33
N TRP A 117 15.17 -9.54 -6.20
CA TRP A 117 15.72 -9.92 -4.89
C TRP A 117 14.65 -10.47 -3.97
N THR A 118 13.94 -9.59 -3.27
CA THR A 118 12.90 -9.92 -2.27
C THR A 118 12.29 -8.58 -1.85
N TRP A 119 11.03 -8.56 -1.44
CA TRP A 119 10.38 -7.38 -0.85
C TRP A 119 11.17 -6.71 0.28
N ARG A 120 11.96 -7.49 1.04
CA ARG A 120 12.82 -7.02 2.14
C ARG A 120 13.93 -6.07 1.69
N ALA A 121 14.34 -6.12 0.42
CA ALA A 121 15.38 -5.26 -0.12
C ALA A 121 15.00 -3.76 -0.07
N ILE A 122 13.70 -3.44 -0.04
CA ILE A 122 13.21 -2.06 0.10
C ILE A 122 13.65 -1.44 1.43
N PHE A 123 13.75 -2.23 2.51
CA PHE A 123 14.24 -1.73 3.80
C PHE A 123 15.73 -1.44 3.78
N TRP A 124 16.50 -2.23 3.03
CA TRP A 124 17.93 -2.03 2.87
C TRP A 124 18.26 -0.74 2.12
N ILE A 125 17.37 -0.22 1.25
CA ILE A 125 17.53 1.10 0.64
C ILE A 125 17.45 2.24 1.66
N ASN A 126 16.65 2.10 2.71
CA ASN A 126 16.49 3.16 3.72
C ASN A 126 17.72 3.29 4.63
N VAL A 127 18.47 2.20 4.85
CA VAL A 127 19.67 2.19 5.72
C VAL A 127 20.77 3.16 5.27
N PRO A 128 21.24 3.15 4.00
CA PRO A 128 22.25 4.11 3.56
C PRO A 128 21.73 5.56 3.60
N VAL A 129 20.46 5.79 3.29
CA VAL A 129 19.85 7.14 3.38
C VAL A 129 19.84 7.64 4.82
N ALA A 130 19.49 6.77 5.77
CA ALA A 130 19.52 7.09 7.20
C ALA A 130 20.95 7.40 7.68
N LEU A 131 21.94 6.62 7.24
CA LEU A 131 23.36 6.85 7.57
C LEU A 131 23.86 8.19 7.04
N ILE A 132 23.57 8.53 5.79
CA ILE A 132 23.94 9.82 5.20
C ILE A 132 23.29 10.96 5.98
N SER A 133 21.99 10.86 6.27
CA SER A 133 21.26 11.88 7.03
C SER A 133 21.83 12.09 8.43
N LEU A 134 22.19 10.99 9.12
CA LEU A 134 22.80 11.05 10.45
C LEU A 134 24.21 11.65 10.41
N THR A 135 24.96 11.35 9.35
CA THR A 135 26.30 11.90 9.12
C THR A 135 26.24 13.40 8.90
N GLU A 136 25.37 13.87 7.99
CA GLU A 136 25.13 15.30 7.75
C GLU A 136 24.69 16.02 9.03
N PHE A 137 23.78 15.41 9.80
CA PHE A 137 23.33 15.96 11.07
C PHE A 137 24.48 16.16 12.08
N ALA A 138 25.45 15.23 12.11
CA ALA A 138 26.60 15.34 13.00
C ALA A 138 27.57 16.48 12.63
N PHE A 139 27.51 17.00 11.39
CA PHE A 139 28.36 18.08 10.91
C PHE A 139 27.67 19.46 10.88
N ILE A 140 26.37 19.54 11.20
CA ILE A 140 25.63 20.80 11.20
C ILE A 140 25.84 21.54 12.53
N ASP A 141 26.25 22.81 12.43
CA ASP A 141 26.28 23.73 13.56
C ASP A 141 24.91 24.40 13.73
N LEU A 142 24.20 24.05 14.81
CA LEU A 142 22.85 24.56 15.08
C LEU A 142 22.95 25.99 15.64
N LYS A 143 22.61 26.99 14.81
CA LYS A 143 22.33 28.34 15.31
C LYS A 143 20.99 28.34 16.04
N ASP A 144 21.06 28.44 17.36
CA ASP A 144 19.92 28.39 18.26
C ASP A 144 19.08 29.69 18.18
N VAL A 145 18.15 29.75 17.23
CA VAL A 145 17.19 30.86 17.10
C VAL A 145 15.89 30.45 17.77
N LYS A 146 15.76 30.74 19.06
CA LYS A 146 14.54 30.47 19.83
C LYS A 146 13.43 31.43 19.41
N HIS A 147 12.43 30.92 18.72
CA HIS A 147 11.14 31.59 18.56
C HIS A 147 10.15 31.04 19.60
N PRO A 148 9.72 31.83 20.59
CA PRO A 148 8.71 31.38 21.55
C PRO A 148 7.34 31.33 20.86
N ALA A 149 7.04 30.21 20.20
CA ALA A 149 5.71 29.93 19.67
C ALA A 149 4.98 28.97 20.61
N ARG A 150 3.71 29.26 20.91
CA ARG A 150 2.84 28.36 21.67
C ARG A 150 2.20 27.37 20.69
N ILE A 151 2.31 26.09 20.99
CA ILE A 151 1.65 25.05 20.21
C ILE A 151 0.17 25.00 20.62
N ASP A 152 -0.71 25.15 19.65
CA ASP A 152 -2.15 24.88 19.82
C ASP A 152 -2.41 23.37 19.68
N TRP A 153 -2.36 22.67 20.81
CA TRP A 153 -2.60 21.24 20.86
C TRP A 153 -4.05 20.87 20.53
N GLY A 154 -5.01 21.74 20.84
CA GLY A 154 -6.43 21.52 20.54
C GLY A 154 -6.67 21.56 19.03
N GLY A 155 -6.21 22.64 18.40
CA GLY A 155 -6.25 22.78 16.95
C GLY A 155 -5.48 21.67 16.22
N ALA A 156 -4.29 21.30 16.70
CA ALA A 156 -3.53 20.19 16.14
C ALA A 156 -4.27 18.85 16.21
N ALA A 157 -4.93 18.55 17.33
CA ALA A 157 -5.71 17.32 17.48
C ALA A 157 -6.92 17.28 16.54
N LEU A 158 -7.66 18.40 16.42
CA LEU A 158 -8.77 18.49 15.47
C LEU A 158 -8.29 18.33 14.03
N LEU A 159 -7.19 18.98 13.66
CA LEU A 159 -6.62 18.88 12.31
C LEU A 159 -6.21 17.44 11.98
N VAL A 160 -5.48 16.77 12.88
CA VAL A 160 -5.06 15.38 12.70
C VAL A 160 -6.26 14.46 12.59
N ALA A 161 -7.26 14.60 13.48
CA ALA A 161 -8.45 13.78 13.45
C ALA A 161 -9.27 14.00 12.18
N GLY A 162 -9.58 15.26 11.83
CA GLY A 162 -10.38 15.62 10.67
C GLY A 162 -9.73 15.22 9.34
N MET A 163 -8.44 15.51 9.19
CA MET A 163 -7.68 15.12 8.00
C MET A 163 -7.51 13.60 7.92
N GLY A 164 -7.22 12.94 9.05
CA GLY A 164 -7.06 11.48 9.13
C GLY A 164 -8.33 10.74 8.74
N LEU A 165 -9.49 11.15 9.28
CA LEU A 165 -10.79 10.57 8.92
C LEU A 165 -11.14 10.77 7.44
N THR A 166 -10.87 11.96 6.91
CA THR A 166 -11.13 12.28 5.50
C THR A 166 -10.25 11.42 4.57
N VAL A 167 -8.95 11.34 4.85
CA VAL A 167 -8.00 10.53 4.08
C VAL A 167 -8.33 9.05 4.19
N LEU A 168 -8.68 8.56 5.38
CA LEU A 168 -9.10 7.17 5.60
C LEU A 168 -10.29 6.80 4.72
N GLY A 169 -11.34 7.64 4.71
CA GLY A 169 -12.51 7.40 3.88
C GLY A 169 -12.18 7.38 2.38
N LEU A 170 -11.29 8.27 1.93
CA LEU A 170 -10.83 8.28 0.54
C LEU A 170 -9.97 7.05 0.18
N GLN A 171 -9.06 6.64 1.05
CA GLN A 171 -8.19 5.48 0.82
C GLN A 171 -8.98 4.17 0.80
N GLU A 172 -9.88 3.98 1.75
CA GLU A 172 -10.71 2.77 1.86
C GLU A 172 -11.96 2.83 0.95
N SER A 173 -12.12 3.88 0.14
CA SER A 173 -13.28 4.02 -0.77
C SER A 173 -13.35 2.90 -1.82
N ASP A 174 -12.21 2.36 -2.24
CA ASP A 174 -12.14 1.24 -3.18
C ASP A 174 -12.51 -0.10 -2.51
N ALA A 175 -12.11 -0.28 -1.25
CA ALA A 175 -12.38 -1.51 -0.48
C ALA A 175 -13.80 -1.55 0.09
N TRP A 176 -14.27 -0.46 0.72
CA TRP A 176 -15.59 -0.36 1.33
C TRP A 176 -16.68 0.00 0.32
N GLY A 177 -16.29 0.61 -0.80
CA GLY A 177 -17.19 1.11 -1.83
C GLY A 177 -17.72 2.51 -1.51
N TRP A 178 -17.84 3.34 -2.53
CA TRP A 178 -18.28 4.74 -2.43
C TRP A 178 -19.66 4.95 -1.78
N GLY A 179 -20.56 3.96 -1.88
CA GLY A 179 -21.89 4.01 -1.27
C GLY A 179 -21.95 3.53 0.18
N SER A 180 -20.82 3.08 0.75
CA SER A 180 -20.77 2.57 2.12
C SER A 180 -20.94 3.68 3.13
N VAL A 181 -21.74 3.41 4.17
CA VAL A 181 -21.91 4.29 5.33
C VAL A 181 -20.57 4.56 6.00
N ALA A 182 -19.63 3.61 5.98
CA ALA A 182 -18.30 3.79 6.57
C ALA A 182 -17.48 4.85 5.81
N THR A 183 -17.48 4.82 4.47
CA THR A 183 -16.77 5.78 3.61
C THR A 183 -17.37 7.17 3.68
N ILE A 184 -18.69 7.28 3.52
CA ILE A 184 -19.39 8.56 3.57
C ILE A 184 -19.31 9.13 4.98
N GLY A 185 -19.52 8.29 6.00
CA GLY A 185 -19.45 8.69 7.41
C GLY A 185 -18.09 9.21 7.82
N SER A 186 -16.99 8.56 7.42
CA SER A 186 -15.64 9.01 7.73
C SER A 186 -15.29 10.33 7.03
N ILE A 187 -15.65 10.50 5.75
CA ILE A 187 -15.43 11.75 5.01
C ILE A 187 -16.25 12.89 5.62
N VAL A 188 -17.56 12.70 5.83
CA VAL A 188 -18.43 13.74 6.37
C VAL A 188 -18.01 14.12 7.79
N LEU A 189 -17.73 13.14 8.65
CA LEU A 189 -17.26 13.41 10.00
C LEU A 189 -15.90 14.14 9.99
N GLY A 190 -14.99 13.73 9.10
CA GLY A 190 -13.72 14.41 8.90
C GLY A 190 -13.89 15.88 8.50
N LEU A 191 -14.75 16.16 7.52
CA LEU A 191 -15.07 17.52 7.09
C LEU A 191 -15.75 18.36 8.18
N VAL A 192 -16.63 17.76 9.00
CA VAL A 192 -17.25 18.45 10.15
C VAL A 192 -16.21 18.83 11.19
N ILE A 193 -15.29 17.92 11.54
CA ILE A 193 -14.20 18.21 12.48
C ILE A 193 -13.27 19.31 11.93
N LEU A 194 -12.98 19.28 10.63
CA LEU A 194 -12.21 20.36 9.98
C LEU A 194 -12.99 21.69 9.96
N GLY A 195 -14.31 21.66 9.79
CA GLY A 195 -15.17 22.84 9.92
C GLY A 195 -15.12 23.44 11.32
N LEU A 196 -15.14 22.59 12.36
CA LEU A 196 -14.97 23.00 13.76
C LEU A 196 -13.58 23.56 14.06
N PHE A 197 -12.54 23.11 13.36
CA PHE A 197 -11.19 23.66 13.49
C PHE A 197 -11.09 25.10 12.95
N VAL A 198 -11.88 25.44 11.93
CA VAL A 198 -11.88 26.76 11.29
C VAL A 198 -12.79 27.75 12.03
N ALA A 199 -13.84 27.26 12.69
CA ALA A 199 -14.81 28.06 13.44
C ALA A 199 -14.25 28.60 14.76
#